data_AF-A0A1A8UEA1-F1
#
_entry.id   AF-A0A1A8UEA1-F1
#
_cell.length_a   1.000
_cell.length_b   1.000
_cell.length_c   1.000
_cell.angle_alpha   90.00
_cell.angle_beta   90.00
_cell.angle_gamma   90.00
#
_symmetry.space_group_name_H-M   'P 1'
#
loop_
_entity.id
_entity.type
_entity.pdbx_description
1 polymer ?
#
loop_
_entity_poly.entity_id
_entity_poly.type
_entity_poly.pdbx_seq_one_letter_code
_entity_poly.pdbx_strand_id
1 'polypeptide(L)' 'MAVAVYNISSTSARVSWPASTTCLDTFYSVMYDPNWNSLIMGFTRKSFKHEERIPVSQTSTHLNNLLPQTAYFLCVTCQ' A
#
# COMPACT_ATOMS: atom_id res chain seq x y z
N MET A 1 -0.22 3.63 -12.40
CA MET A 1 0.93 3.83 -11.49
C MET A 1 1.62 2.49 -11.30
N ALA A 2 2.90 2.36 -11.63
CA ALA A 2 3.63 1.10 -11.42
C ALA A 2 4.16 1.04 -9.98
N VAL A 3 3.86 -0.02 -9.24
CA VAL A 3 4.33 -0.19 -7.86
C VAL A 3 5.44 -1.23 -7.85
N ALA A 4 6.61 -0.86 -7.31
CA ALA A 4 7.76 -1.73 -7.16
C ALA A 4 7.97 -2.09 -5.69
N VAL A 5 8.09 -3.38 -5.40
CA VAL A 5 8.33 -3.93 -4.06
C VAL A 5 9.73 -4.54 -4.02
N TYR A 6 10.53 -4.17 -3.02
CA TYR A 6 11.93 -4.59 -2.88
C TYR A 6 12.34 -4.63 -1.41
N ASN A 7 13.54 -5.14 -1.12
CA ASN A 7 14.04 -5.34 0.25
C ASN A 7 13.02 -6.07 1.14
N ILE A 8 12.53 -7.21 0.67
CA ILE A 8 11.54 -8.04 1.36
C ILE A 8 12.25 -8.89 2.41
N SER A 9 11.79 -8.81 3.65
CA SER A 9 12.20 -9.64 4.77
C SER A 9 11.01 -10.51 5.24
N SER A 10 11.20 -11.26 6.33
CA SER A 10 10.11 -12.04 6.92
C SER A 10 8.99 -11.19 7.50
N THR A 11 9.26 -9.93 7.88
CA THR A 11 8.28 -9.05 8.55
C THR A 11 8.24 -7.62 8.01
N SER A 12 8.99 -7.34 6.94
CA SER A 12 9.05 -6.01 6.32
C SER A 12 9.21 -6.06 4.81
N ALA A 13 8.82 -4.98 4.15
CA ALA A 13 9.06 -4.77 2.73
C ALA A 13 9.16 -3.27 2.42
N ARG A 14 9.96 -2.89 1.43
CA ARG A 14 9.93 -1.53 0.86
C ARG A 14 9.07 -1.51 -0.38
N VAL A 15 8.30 -0.45 -0.51
CA VAL A 15 7.41 -0.21 -1.63
C VAL A 15 7.72 1.16 -2.19
N SER A 16 7.82 1.26 -3.51
CA SER A 16 8.02 2.53 -4.22
C SER A 16 7.11 2.63 -5.43
N TRP A 17 6.79 3.86 -5.81
CA TRP A 17 5.94 4.18 -6.95
C TRP A 17 6.48 5.45 -7.63
N PRO A 18 6.15 5.70 -8.91
CA PRO A 18 6.47 6.95 -9.55
C PRO A 18 5.59 8.08 -9.00
N ALA A 19 6.10 9.30 -8.94
CA ALA A 19 5.29 10.47 -8.61
C ALA A 19 4.13 10.63 -9.60
N SER A 20 2.93 10.85 -9.10
CA SER A 20 1.76 11.16 -9.91
C SER A 20 1.68 12.67 -10.11
N THR A 21 1.78 13.14 -11.37
CA THR A 21 1.66 14.56 -11.71
C THR A 21 0.22 15.09 -11.62
N THR A 22 -0.76 14.19 -11.51
CA THR A 22 -2.19 14.50 -11.42
C THR A 22 -2.75 14.34 -10.01
N CYS A 23 -1.90 14.21 -8.99
CA CYS A 23 -2.32 14.23 -7.60
C CYS A 23 -2.90 15.60 -7.24
N LEU A 24 -4.17 15.64 -6.81
CA LEU A 24 -4.80 16.85 -6.30
C LEU A 24 -4.57 16.99 -4.79
N ASP A 25 -4.55 15.88 -4.03
CA ASP A 25 -4.13 15.90 -2.63
C ASP A 25 -2.62 15.93 -2.44
N THR A 26 -2.25 16.35 -1.24
CA THR A 26 -0.87 16.48 -0.75
C THR A 26 -0.29 15.16 -0.23
N PHE A 27 -1.01 14.04 -0.34
CA PHE A 27 -0.61 12.75 0.21
C PHE A 27 -1.01 11.56 -0.68
N TYR A 28 -0.20 10.50 -0.64
CA TYR A 28 -0.53 9.16 -1.10
C TYR A 28 -1.11 8.35 0.06
N SER A 29 -2.19 7.61 -0.19
CA SER A 29 -2.69 6.59 0.72
C SER A 29 -2.19 5.22 0.26
N VAL A 30 -1.37 4.60 1.10
CA VAL A 30 -0.88 3.23 0.92
C VAL A 30 -1.70 2.32 1.81
N MET A 31 -2.45 1.44 1.20
CA MET A 31 -3.36 0.53 1.88
C MET A 31 -2.93 -0.90 1.65
N TYR A 32 -2.94 -1.72 2.70
CA TYR A 32 -2.58 -3.13 2.57
C TYR A 32 -3.36 -4.05 3.51
N ASP A 33 -3.68 -5.25 3.02
CA ASP A 33 -4.43 -6.25 3.76
C ASP A 33 -3.99 -7.69 3.40
N PRO A 34 -3.82 -8.59 4.40
CA PRO A 34 -3.47 -9.99 4.15
C PRO A 34 -4.65 -10.85 3.67
N ASN A 35 -5.89 -10.37 3.74
CA ASN A 35 -7.07 -11.19 3.49
C ASN A 35 -7.60 -11.06 2.05
N TRP A 36 -7.22 -12.02 1.20
CA TRP A 36 -7.73 -12.17 -0.17
C TRP A 36 -9.25 -12.41 -0.22
N ASN A 37 -9.81 -13.13 0.76
CA ASN A 37 -11.24 -13.51 0.75
C ASN A 37 -12.17 -12.32 0.95
N SER A 38 -11.69 -11.23 1.57
CA SER A 38 -12.51 -10.03 1.77
C SER A 38 -12.54 -9.11 0.53
N LEU A 39 -11.66 -9.30 -0.46
CA LEU A 39 -11.58 -8.46 -1.66
C LEU A 39 -12.54 -8.91 -2.78
N ILE A 40 -12.92 -10.19 -2.82
CA ILE A 40 -13.85 -10.75 -3.83
C ILE A 40 -15.32 -10.38 -3.52
N MET A 41 -15.67 -10.07 -2.27
CA MET A 41 -17.04 -9.73 -1.86
C MET A 41 -17.49 -8.30 -2.21
N GLY A 42 -16.81 -7.67 -3.17
CA GLY A 42 -17.15 -6.37 -3.69
C GLY A 42 -16.25 -5.28 -3.12
N PHE A 43 -16.00 -4.27 -3.94
CA PHE A 43 -15.36 -2.99 -3.62
C PHE A 43 -16.16 -2.18 -2.56
N THR A 44 -16.88 -2.83 -1.66
CA THR A 44 -17.66 -2.24 -0.58
C THR A 44 -16.72 -1.87 0.56
N ARG A 45 -16.04 -0.72 0.41
CA ARG A 45 -15.54 0.18 1.48
C ARG A 45 -15.25 -0.51 2.83
N LYS A 46 -14.50 -1.60 2.84
CA LYS A 46 -14.01 -2.18 4.08
C LYS A 46 -12.71 -1.47 4.35
N SER A 47 -12.63 -0.78 5.49
CA SER A 47 -11.39 -0.17 5.96
C SER A 47 -10.29 -1.20 5.80
N PHE A 48 -9.35 -0.92 4.89
CA PHE A 48 -8.13 -1.71 4.81
C PHE A 48 -7.55 -1.73 6.21
N LYS A 49 -7.15 -2.92 6.69
CA LYS A 49 -6.72 -3.06 8.08
C LYS A 49 -5.61 -2.06 8.39
N HIS A 50 -4.74 -1.78 7.42
CA HIS A 50 -3.67 -0.81 7.51
C HIS A 50 -3.72 0.19 6.36
N GLU A 51 -3.77 1.47 6.73
CA GLU A 51 -3.68 2.62 5.83
C GLU A 51 -2.60 3.54 6.37
N GLU A 52 -1.64 3.88 5.51
CA GLU A 52 -0.54 4.79 5.81
C GLU A 52 -0.59 5.98 4.85
N ARG A 53 -0.52 7.19 5.40
CA ARG A 53 -0.52 8.44 4.64
C ARG A 53 0.90 8.92 4.45
N ILE A 54 1.35 8.94 3.20
CA ILE A 54 2.69 9.34 2.81
C ILE A 54 2.60 10.72 2.13
N PRO A 55 3.39 11.72 2.53
CA PRO A 55 3.37 13.02 1.84
C PRO A 55 3.77 12.87 0.38
N VAL A 56 3.22 13.70 -0.51
CA VAL A 56 3.46 13.62 -1.97
C VAL A 56 4.95 13.79 -2.36
N SER A 57 5.76 14.40 -1.49
CA SER A 57 7.22 14.51 -1.65
C SER A 57 7.96 13.17 -1.51
N GLN A 58 7.31 12.16 -0.92
CA GLN A 58 7.84 10.82 -0.79
C GLN A 58 7.06 9.85 -1.68
N THR A 59 7.78 9.06 -2.45
CA THR A 59 7.20 8.07 -3.36
C THR A 59 7.62 6.65 -2.99
N SER A 60 7.97 6.46 -1.72
CA SER A 60 8.31 5.16 -1.16
C SER A 60 7.90 5.09 0.31
N THR A 61 7.46 3.91 0.76
CA THR A 61 7.24 3.62 2.18
C THR A 61 7.91 2.30 2.58
N HIS A 62 8.13 2.15 3.87
CA HIS A 62 8.61 0.93 4.48
C HIS A 62 7.49 0.30 5.31
N LEU A 63 7.04 -0.87 4.91
CA LEU A 63 6.04 -1.65 5.63
C LEU A 63 6.72 -2.47 6.72
N ASN A 64 6.23 -2.36 7.95
CA ASN A 64 6.69 -3.13 9.11
C ASN A 64 5.58 -4.02 9.66
N ASN A 65 5.95 -4.93 10.55
CA ASN A 65 5.02 -5.79 11.30
C ASN A 65 4.14 -6.65 10.39
N LEU A 66 4.68 -7.04 9.23
CA LEU A 66 4.05 -8.02 8.36
C LEU A 66 4.18 -9.41 8.97
N LEU A 67 3.19 -10.25 8.72
CA LEU A 67 3.22 -11.66 9.08
C LEU A 67 4.08 -12.42 8.07
N PRO A 68 4.99 -13.29 8.53
CA PRO A 68 5.79 -14.12 7.64
C PRO A 68 4.90 -15.06 6.82
N GLN A 69 5.35 -15.39 5.60
CA GLN A 69 4.67 -16.31 4.69
C GLN A 69 3.20 -15.96 4.42
N THR A 70 2.85 -14.67 4.49
CA THR A 70 1.48 -14.18 4.24
C THR A 70 1.47 -13.34 2.97
N ALA A 71 0.52 -13.60 2.09
CA ALA A 71 0.31 -12.78 0.90
C ALA A 71 -0.48 -11.52 1.28
N TYR A 72 0.09 -10.35 0.97
CA TYR A 72 -0.56 -9.06 1.19
C TYR A 72 -1.00 -8.46 -0.14
N PHE A 73 -2.20 -7.91 -0.17
CA PHE A 73 -2.64 -7.04 -1.25
C PHE A 73 -2.25 -5.61 -0.91
N LEU A 74 -1.68 -4.88 -1.86
CA LEU A 74 -1.25 -3.52 -1.66
C LEU A 74 -1.83 -2.61 -2.74
N CYS A 75 -2.40 -1.49 -2.31
CA CYS A 75 -2.93 -0.47 -3.18
C CYS A 75 -2.30 0.88 -2.83
N VAL A 76 -1.80 1.59 -3.84
CA VAL A 76 -1.35 2.97 -3.69
C VAL A 76 -2.33 3.84 -4.45
N THR A 77 -2.95 4.77 -3.74
CA THR A 77 -3.87 5.73 -4.32
C THR A 77 -3.36 7.13 -4.04
N CYS A 78 -3.56 8.01 -5.00
CA CYS A 78 -3.50 9.42 -4.72
C CYS A 78 -4.93 9.92 -4.53
N GLN A 79 -5.17 10.67 -3.45
CA GLN A 79 -6.47 11.32 -3.23
C GLN A 79 -6.49 12.73 -3.84
#